data_AF-A0A3D9XGI5-F1
#
_entry.id   AF-A0A3D9XGI5-F1
#
_cell.length_a   1.000
_cell.length_b   1.000
_cell.length_c   1.000
_cell.angle_alpha   90.00
_cell.angle_beta   90.00
_cell.angle_gamma   90.00
#
_symmetry.space_group_name_H-M   'P 1'
#
loop_
_entity.id
_entity.type
_entity.pdbx_description
1 polymer ?
#
loop_
_entity_poly.entity_id
_entity_poly.type
_entity_poly.pdbx_seq_one_letter_code
_entity_poly.pdbx_strand_id
1 'polypeptide(L)'
;MADLRLSVSAALSALIAGVFGCYDAAAETINARWGRGASKGTISKKIAGLLDWTVADVIALEDASGRYPVTKMLARRLERANDPDSCIIQHASSIAREAGEAVGALLSAAQSADAGDRAQAIKELHDVESAVRMARARLEA
;
A
#
# COMPACT_ATOMS: atom_id res chain seq x y z
N MET A 1 16.61 1.76 -0.74
CA MET A 1 15.34 1.31 -1.37
C MET A 1 15.45 -0.19 -1.55
N ALA A 2 14.53 -1.00 -1.03
CA ALA A 2 14.63 -2.47 -1.15
C ALA A 2 14.59 -2.89 -2.63
N ASP A 3 15.42 -3.86 -3.02
CA ASP A 3 15.40 -4.37 -4.39
C ASP A 3 14.09 -5.12 -4.65
N LEU A 4 13.25 -4.53 -5.51
CA LEU A 4 11.95 -5.08 -5.91
C LEU A 4 12.08 -6.49 -6.51
N ARG A 5 13.21 -6.81 -7.17
CA ARG A 5 13.44 -8.15 -7.73
C ARG A 5 13.46 -9.21 -6.64
N LEU A 6 14.10 -8.91 -5.50
CA LEU A 6 14.14 -9.82 -4.36
C LEU A 6 12.75 -10.02 -3.75
N SER A 7 11.94 -8.96 -3.68
CA SER A 7 10.55 -9.05 -3.21
C SER A 7 9.66 -9.88 -4.14
N VAL A 8 9.80 -9.70 -5.46
CA VAL A 8 9.12 -10.55 -6.46
C VAL A 8 9.55 -12.01 -6.31
N SER A 9 10.86 -12.28 -6.23
CA SER A 9 11.37 -13.64 -6.10
C SER A 9 10.89 -14.33 -4.82
N ALA A 10 10.88 -13.61 -3.69
CA ALA A 10 10.35 -14.12 -2.43
C ALA A 10 8.84 -14.41 -2.51
N ALA A 11 8.06 -13.50 -3.10
CA ALA A 11 6.62 -13.68 -3.26
C ALA A 11 6.29 -14.90 -4.14
N LEU A 12 6.98 -15.06 -5.26
CA LEU A 12 6.79 -16.19 -6.17
C LEU A 12 7.33 -17.49 -5.58
N SER A 13 8.45 -17.46 -4.84
CA SER A 13 8.95 -18.62 -4.09
C SER A 13 7.91 -19.15 -3.10
N ALA A 14 7.31 -18.24 -2.32
CA ALA A 14 6.28 -18.59 -1.36
C ALA A 14 5.02 -19.12 -2.05
N LEU A 15 4.64 -18.54 -3.19
CA LEU A 15 3.51 -19.01 -3.98
C LEU A 15 3.74 -20.42 -4.53
N ILE A 16 4.94 -20.68 -5.06
CA ILE A 16 5.32 -22.00 -5.57
C ILE A 16 5.33 -23.04 -4.46
N ALA A 17 5.98 -22.75 -3.33
CA ALA A 17 6.00 -23.67 -2.20
C ALA A 17 4.60 -23.93 -1.62
N GLY A 18 3.76 -22.90 -1.53
CA GLY A 18 2.47 -22.98 -0.84
C GLY A 18 1.27 -23.41 -1.70
N VAL A 19 1.34 -23.30 -3.03
CA VAL A 19 0.23 -23.65 -3.93
C VAL A 19 0.62 -24.76 -4.91
N PHE A 20 1.77 -24.61 -5.58
CA PHE A 20 2.19 -25.52 -6.64
C PHE A 20 3.01 -26.71 -6.11
N GLY A 21 3.61 -26.60 -4.92
CA GLY A 21 4.38 -27.62 -4.23
C GLY A 21 5.78 -27.89 -4.82
N CYS A 22 5.98 -27.69 -6.13
CA CYS A 22 7.27 -27.93 -6.77
C CYS A 22 7.51 -27.04 -8.01
N TYR A 23 8.77 -26.98 -8.44
CA TYR A 23 9.19 -26.20 -9.61
C TYR A 23 8.69 -26.77 -10.93
N ASP A 24 8.47 -28.09 -11.01
CA ASP A 24 7.91 -28.73 -12.19
C ASP A 24 6.47 -28.27 -12.42
N ALA A 25 5.62 -28.30 -11.37
CA ALA A 25 4.24 -27.84 -11.45
C ALA A 25 4.14 -26.34 -11.81
N ALA A 26 5.04 -25.50 -11.27
CA ALA A 26 5.10 -24.08 -11.63
C ALA A 26 5.50 -23.86 -13.10
N ALA A 27 6.49 -24.63 -13.60
CA ALA A 27 6.90 -24.57 -15.00
C ALA A 27 5.77 -25.03 -15.95
N GLU A 28 5.11 -26.13 -15.62
CA GLU A 28 3.97 -26.63 -16.40
C GLU A 28 2.78 -25.68 -16.38
N THR A 29 2.54 -24.97 -15.27
CA THR A 29 1.51 -23.92 -15.22
C THR A 29 1.80 -22.78 -16.21
N ILE A 30 3.06 -22.34 -16.30
CA ILE A 30 3.48 -21.31 -17.26
C ILE A 30 3.35 -21.84 -18.70
N ASN A 31 3.79 -23.07 -18.95
CA ASN A 31 3.71 -23.69 -20.27
C ASN A 31 2.27 -23.95 -20.71
N ALA A 32 1.38 -24.37 -19.81
CA ALA A 32 -0.03 -24.60 -20.11
C ALA A 32 -0.72 -23.32 -20.58
N ARG A 33 -0.29 -22.16 -20.05
CA ARG A 33 -0.86 -20.87 -20.42
C ARG A 33 -0.27 -20.30 -21.71
N TRP A 34 1.05 -20.37 -21.88
CA TRP A 34 1.76 -19.68 -22.96
C TRP A 34 2.31 -20.60 -24.06
N GLY A 35 2.11 -21.91 -23.93
CA GLY A 35 2.47 -22.95 -24.90
C GLY A 35 3.95 -23.35 -24.92
N ARG A 36 4.85 -22.62 -24.27
CA ARG A 36 6.30 -22.92 -24.12
C ARG A 36 6.98 -21.87 -23.24
N GLY A 37 8.19 -22.19 -22.73
CA GLY A 37 9.13 -21.19 -22.20
C GLY A 37 9.60 -21.38 -20.77
N ALA A 38 9.03 -22.33 -20.02
CA ALA A 38 9.48 -22.67 -18.68
C ALA A 38 9.91 -24.13 -18.57
N SER A 39 10.91 -24.37 -17.72
CA SER A 39 11.33 -25.70 -17.28
C SER A 39 11.66 -25.62 -15.79
N LYS A 40 11.76 -26.74 -15.10
CA LYS A 40 12.25 -26.80 -13.72
C LYS A 40 13.54 -25.99 -13.50
N GLY A 41 14.49 -26.16 -14.42
CA GLY A 41 15.77 -25.46 -14.39
C GLY A 41 15.63 -23.96 -14.58
N THR A 42 14.69 -23.53 -15.43
CA THR A 42 14.35 -22.11 -15.60
C THR A 42 13.80 -21.52 -14.31
N ILE A 43 12.85 -22.20 -13.64
CA ILE A 43 12.28 -21.76 -12.37
C ILE A 43 13.37 -21.70 -11.29
N SER A 44 14.19 -22.75 -11.17
CA SER A 44 15.30 -22.78 -10.19
C SER A 44 16.28 -21.63 -10.38
N LYS A 45 16.65 -21.30 -11.62
CA LYS A 45 17.52 -20.14 -11.92
C LYS A 45 16.85 -18.81 -11.57
N LYS A 46 15.53 -18.67 -11.76
CA LYS A 46 14.78 -17.46 -11.37
C LYS A 46 14.72 -17.29 -9.85
N ILE A 47 14.49 -18.38 -9.12
CA ILE A 47 14.50 -18.38 -7.64
C ILE A 47 15.89 -18.00 -7.11
N ALA A 48 16.96 -18.53 -7.72
CA ALA A 48 18.34 -18.22 -7.38
C ALA A 48 18.80 -16.81 -7.82
N GLY A 49 17.95 -16.02 -8.48
CA GLY A 49 18.30 -14.70 -8.99
C GLY A 49 19.26 -14.69 -10.19
N LEU A 50 19.47 -15.84 -10.82
CA LEU A 50 20.29 -15.98 -12.04
C LEU A 50 19.51 -15.63 -13.31
N LEU A 51 18.18 -15.64 -13.24
CA LEU A 51 17.27 -15.17 -14.27
C LEU A 51 16.20 -14.27 -13.65
N ASP A 52 15.78 -13.26 -14.39
CA ASP A 52 14.68 -12.40 -13.95
C ASP A 52 13.32 -13.08 -14.14
N TRP A 53 12.39 -12.75 -13.26
CA TRP A 53 10.97 -13.03 -13.43
C TRP A 53 10.37 -12.09 -14.46
N THR A 54 9.66 -12.63 -15.44
CA THR A 54 8.93 -11.83 -16.44
C THR A 54 7.51 -11.57 -15.96
N VAL A 55 6.87 -10.54 -16.53
CA VAL A 55 5.45 -10.27 -16.30
C VAL A 55 4.58 -11.46 -16.71
N ALA A 56 4.96 -12.18 -17.78
CA ALA A 56 4.23 -13.37 -18.24
C ALA A 56 4.27 -14.51 -17.20
N ASP A 57 5.38 -14.69 -16.49
CA ASP A 57 5.47 -15.68 -15.40
C ASP A 57 4.57 -15.30 -14.23
N VAL A 58 4.60 -14.02 -13.85
CA VAL A 58 3.78 -13.49 -12.74
C VAL A 58 2.30 -13.71 -13.03
N ILE A 59 1.82 -13.29 -14.21
CA ILE A 59 0.42 -13.46 -14.62
C ILE A 59 0.02 -14.93 -14.63
N ALA A 60 0.86 -15.81 -15.17
CA ALA A 60 0.56 -17.24 -15.23
C ALA A 60 0.37 -17.86 -13.84
N LEU A 61 1.29 -17.58 -12.92
CA LEU A 61 1.27 -18.18 -11.58
C LEU A 61 0.21 -17.56 -10.66
N GLU A 62 0.03 -16.24 -10.70
CA GLU A 62 -0.95 -15.55 -9.85
C GLU A 62 -2.39 -15.93 -10.21
N ASP A 63 -2.74 -15.91 -11.50
CA ASP A 63 -4.09 -16.26 -11.93
C ASP A 63 -4.40 -17.74 -11.70
N ALA A 64 -3.45 -18.63 -11.98
CA ALA A 64 -3.64 -20.08 -11.76
C ALA A 64 -3.79 -20.43 -10.27
N SER A 65 -3.18 -19.65 -9.39
CA SER A 65 -3.31 -19.83 -7.93
C SER A 65 -4.49 -19.08 -7.31
N GLY A 66 -5.10 -18.13 -8.02
CA GLY A 66 -6.06 -17.17 -7.48
C GLY A 66 -5.45 -16.26 -6.40
N ARG A 67 -4.12 -16.21 -6.28
CA ARG A 67 -3.39 -15.41 -5.28
C ARG A 67 -2.49 -14.41 -6.00
N TYR A 68 -2.60 -13.15 -5.61
CA TYR A 68 -2.00 -12.02 -6.33
C TYR A 68 -0.95 -11.23 -5.51
N PRO A 69 0.08 -11.87 -4.91
CA PRO A 69 1.03 -11.19 -4.04
C PRO A 69 1.89 -10.12 -4.73
N VAL A 70 2.39 -10.38 -5.94
CA VAL A 70 3.19 -9.44 -6.75
C VAL A 70 2.30 -8.32 -7.26
N THR A 71 1.12 -8.64 -7.79
CA THR A 71 0.17 -7.62 -8.26
C THR A 71 -0.27 -6.70 -7.10
N LYS A 72 -0.58 -7.23 -5.91
CA LYS A 72 -0.87 -6.41 -4.72
C LYS A 72 0.31 -5.54 -4.31
N MET A 73 1.53 -6.06 -4.39
CA MET A 73 2.74 -5.29 -4.10
C MET A 73 2.92 -4.12 -5.09
N LEU A 74 2.70 -4.36 -6.39
CA LEU A 74 2.77 -3.31 -7.41
C LEU A 74 1.65 -2.28 -7.26
N ALA A 75 0.43 -2.71 -6.93
CA ALA A 75 -0.68 -1.81 -6.62
C ALA A 75 -0.35 -0.90 -5.43
N ARG A 76 0.17 -1.46 -4.32
CA ARG A 76 0.63 -0.66 -3.16
C ARG A 76 1.78 0.30 -3.49
N ARG A 77 2.63 -0.06 -4.46
CA ARG A 77 3.68 0.84 -4.95
C ARG A 77 3.06 2.01 -5.71
N LEU A 78 2.05 1.74 -6.53
CA LEU A 78 1.31 2.77 -7.26
C LEU A 78 0.51 3.67 -6.31
N GLU A 79 -0.19 3.09 -5.33
CA GLU A 79 -0.91 3.83 -4.28
C GLU A 79 0.03 4.79 -3.55
N ARG A 80 1.19 4.34 -3.09
CA ARG A 80 2.18 5.22 -2.43
C ARG A 80 2.78 6.28 -3.35
N ALA A 81 2.89 6.00 -4.65
CA ALA A 81 3.35 6.99 -5.62
C ALA A 81 2.26 8.03 -5.93
N ASN A 82 1.00 7.62 -5.84
CA ASN A 82 -0.18 8.45 -6.10
C ASN A 82 -0.75 9.10 -4.84
N ASP A 83 -0.20 8.81 -3.66
CA ASP A 83 -0.63 9.36 -2.38
C ASP A 83 -0.19 10.84 -2.26
N PRO A 84 -1.09 11.81 -2.50
CA PRO A 84 -0.79 13.23 -2.42
C PRO A 84 -0.72 13.72 -0.98
N ASP A 85 -1.20 12.94 0.01
CA ASP A 85 -1.24 13.28 1.46
C ASP A 85 0.17 13.39 2.09
N SER A 86 1.22 13.28 1.28
CA SER A 86 2.62 13.38 1.68
C SER A 86 3.22 14.78 1.57
N CYS A 87 2.46 15.78 1.07
CA CYS A 87 2.94 17.16 0.96
C CYS A 87 2.67 17.98 2.24
N ILE A 88 3.73 18.51 2.87
CA ILE A 88 3.63 19.40 4.05
C ILE A 88 2.67 20.58 3.85
N ILE A 89 2.49 21.03 2.60
CA ILE A 89 1.56 22.10 2.23
C ILE A 89 0.10 21.69 2.45
N GLN A 90 -0.25 20.43 2.19
CA GLN A 90 -1.60 19.92 2.45
C GLN A 90 -1.86 19.80 3.94
N HIS A 91 -0.89 19.30 4.72
CA HIS A 91 -1.00 19.30 6.18
C HIS A 91 -1.17 20.72 6.74
N ALA A 92 -0.42 21.71 6.22
CA ALA A 92 -0.59 23.10 6.61
C ALA A 92 -1.99 23.65 6.25
N SER A 93 -2.51 23.27 5.07
CA SER A 93 -3.85 23.66 4.62
C SER A 93 -4.94 23.05 5.51
N SER A 94 -4.83 21.77 5.86
CA SER A 94 -5.74 21.09 6.78
C SER A 94 -5.70 21.72 8.17
N ILE A 95 -4.50 21.97 8.74
CA ILE A 95 -4.37 22.67 10.03
C ILE A 95 -5.08 24.03 9.99
N ALA A 96 -4.88 24.82 8.93
CA ALA A 96 -5.50 26.14 8.81
C ALA A 96 -7.04 26.06 8.75
N ARG A 97 -7.58 25.07 8.02
CA ARG A 97 -9.03 24.85 7.93
C ARG A 97 -9.62 24.45 9.29
N GLU A 98 -9.10 23.38 9.91
CA GLU A 98 -9.62 22.88 11.19
C GLU A 98 -9.46 23.94 12.30
N ALA A 99 -8.35 24.70 12.31
CA ALA A 99 -8.16 25.78 13.29
C ALA A 99 -9.20 26.89 13.12
N GLY A 100 -9.56 27.23 11.88
CA GLY A 100 -10.62 28.21 11.60
C GLY A 100 -11.99 27.73 12.08
N GLU A 101 -12.33 26.46 11.80
CA GLU A 101 -13.58 25.83 12.25
C GLU A 101 -13.64 25.77 13.79
N ALA A 102 -12.54 25.39 14.46
CA ALA A 102 -12.43 25.37 15.91
C ALA A 102 -12.55 26.75 16.56
N VAL A 103 -11.93 27.79 15.98
CA VAL A 103 -12.08 29.17 16.46
C VAL A 103 -13.53 29.61 16.38
N GLY A 104 -14.23 29.31 15.28
CA GLY A 104 -15.65 29.60 15.13
C GLY A 104 -16.50 28.89 16.19
N ALA A 105 -16.29 27.59 16.38
CA ALA A 105 -17.04 26.80 17.36
C ALA A 105 -16.78 27.25 18.80
N LEU A 106 -15.55 27.62 19.15
CA LEU A 106 -15.22 28.18 20.47
C LEU A 106 -15.92 29.52 20.72
N LEU A 107 -15.96 30.40 19.72
CA LEU A 107 -16.64 31.69 19.83
C LEU A 107 -18.15 31.52 20.00
N SER A 108 -18.77 30.56 19.29
CA SER A 108 -20.18 30.22 19.46
C SER A 108 -20.45 29.64 20.85
N ALA A 109 -19.63 28.69 21.30
CA ALA A 109 -19.75 28.09 22.63
C ALA A 109 -19.55 29.12 23.76
N ALA A 110 -18.69 30.13 23.57
CA ALA A 110 -18.46 31.18 24.55
C ALA A 110 -19.65 32.16 24.69
N GLN A 111 -20.47 32.28 23.64
CA GLN A 111 -21.62 33.18 23.57
C GLN A 111 -22.95 32.45 23.83
N SER A 112 -22.90 31.14 24.04
CA SER A 112 -24.06 30.28 24.16
C SER A 112 -24.04 29.50 25.48
N ALA A 113 -25.22 29.25 26.04
CA ALA A 113 -25.40 28.32 27.16
C ALA A 113 -25.79 26.91 26.69
N ASP A 114 -25.85 26.67 25.37
CA ASP A 114 -26.24 25.38 24.81
C ASP A 114 -25.11 24.36 24.95
N ALA A 115 -25.49 23.16 25.40
CA ALA A 115 -24.60 22.02 25.47
C ALA A 115 -24.16 21.54 24.07
N GLY A 116 -24.99 21.76 23.04
CA GLY A 116 -24.67 21.46 21.64
C GLY A 116 -23.45 22.22 21.13
N ASP A 117 -23.41 23.54 21.36
CA ASP A 117 -22.29 24.39 20.94
C ASP A 117 -20.99 24.00 21.65
N ARG A 118 -21.07 23.63 22.94
CA ARG A 118 -19.91 23.14 23.69
C ARG A 118 -19.40 21.79 23.16
N ALA A 119 -20.31 20.87 22.82
CA ALA A 119 -19.93 19.59 22.23
C ALA A 119 -19.29 19.76 20.84
N GLN A 120 -19.82 20.68 20.03
CA GLN A 120 -19.23 21.02 18.73
C GLN A 120 -17.82 21.59 18.90
N ALA A 121 -17.61 22.53 19.82
CA ALA A 121 -16.28 23.09 20.08
C ALA A 121 -15.26 22.02 20.49
N ILE A 122 -15.66 21.04 21.30
CA ILE A 122 -14.79 19.92 21.69
C ILE A 122 -14.45 19.05 20.47
N LYS A 123 -15.42 18.77 19.60
CA LYS A 123 -15.18 18.02 18.36
C LYS A 123 -14.17 18.75 17.47
N GLU A 124 -14.39 20.04 17.20
CA GLU A 124 -13.50 20.79 16.32
C GLU A 124 -12.06 20.90 16.88
N LEU A 125 -11.91 21.02 18.20
CA LEU A 125 -10.60 20.94 18.85
C LEU A 125 -9.90 19.59 18.63
N HIS A 126 -10.64 18.48 18.67
CA HIS A 126 -10.10 17.16 18.39
C HIS A 126 -9.66 17.04 16.91
N ASP A 127 -10.41 17.63 15.99
CA ASP A 127 -10.08 17.64 14.57
C ASP A 127 -8.77 18.43 14.31
N VAL A 128 -8.54 19.54 15.02
CA VAL A 128 -7.24 20.25 15.05
C VAL A 128 -6.11 19.38 15.60
N GLU A 129 -6.30 18.72 16.74
CA GLU A 129 -5.29 17.85 17.33
C GLU A 129 -4.88 16.71 16.39
N SER A 130 -5.85 16.13 15.70
CA SER A 130 -5.62 15.10 14.69
C SER A 130 -4.77 15.63 13.53
N ALA A 131 -5.15 16.78 12.97
CA ALA A 131 -4.43 17.41 11.85
C ALA A 131 -2.98 17.76 12.22
N VAL A 132 -2.76 18.33 13.40
CA VAL A 132 -1.41 18.67 13.91
C VAL A 132 -0.59 17.41 14.17
N ARG A 133 -1.19 16.35 14.74
CA ARG A 133 -0.50 15.08 14.99
C ARG A 133 -0.03 14.44 13.69
N MET A 134 -0.86 14.44 12.65
CA MET A 134 -0.47 13.92 11.34
C MET A 134 0.69 14.71 10.72
N ALA A 135 0.63 16.05 10.78
CA ALA A 135 1.69 16.92 10.28
C ALA A 135 3.03 16.70 11.03
N ARG A 136 2.96 16.53 12.36
CA ARG A 136 4.12 16.27 13.21
C ARG A 136 4.74 14.92 12.91
N ALA A 137 3.93 13.86 12.86
CA ALA A 137 4.41 12.52 12.52
C ALA A 137 5.12 12.50 11.16
N ARG A 138 4.67 13.35 10.22
CA ARG A 138 5.36 13.51 8.93
C ARG A 138 6.73 14.16 9.05
N LEU A 139 6.90 15.19 9.86
CA LEU A 139 8.19 15.85 10.07
C LEU A 139 9.20 14.96 10.82
N GLU A 140 8.70 14.04 11.64
CA GLU A 140 9.51 13.10 12.43
C GLU A 140 9.91 11.82 11.65
N ALA A 141 9.38 11.62 10.43
CA ALA A 141 9.61 10.44 9.57
C ALA A 141 10.60 10.69 8.42
#